data_AF-A0A816I106-F1
#
_entry.id   AF-A0A816I106-F1
#
_cell.length_a   1.000
_cell.length_b   1.000
_cell.length_c   1.000
_cell.angle_alpha   90.00
_cell.angle_beta   90.00
_cell.angle_gamma   90.00
#
_symmetry.space_group_name_H-M   'P 1'
#
loop_
_entity.id
_entity.type
_entity.pdbx_description
1 polymer ?
#
loop_
_entity_poly.entity_id
_entity_poly.type
_entity_poly.pdbx_seq_one_letter_code
_entity_poly.pdbx_strand_id
1 'polypeptide(L)'
;MHIRSRLSVSSSSMARYLLQILIITSLHLISLSSQQETSFVYQNFTSQENLYLDASAKVLLPSGLLQLTNTSDYQMGRAFHKKPIQLIGSFSTHFVCALVPKPGVEPGHGLTFLVSPSLDFSYAQSTRYLGAFNASRSPALAVELDTIWNPEFNDIKVGGGHVGIDVNDPVSVEVAPASYYSKGRNVSLNLLSGNPIQVWVDYDGSVLNVSLAPLEVEKPSRPVLSHPINLSDIFPNISKLFVGFSAATGNAVCDHYILEIITLGDTSSVSIFSKRHIVYMTHFLIAN
;
A
#
# COMPACT_ATOMS: atom_id res chain seq x y z
N MET A 1 63.99 17.34 42.59
CA MET A 1 64.22 16.71 41.27
C MET A 1 62.85 16.49 40.63
N HIS A 2 62.40 17.40 39.76
CA HIS A 2 61.13 17.24 39.04
C HIS A 2 61.38 17.49 37.56
N ILE A 3 61.46 16.42 36.78
CA ILE A 3 61.56 16.47 35.32
C ILE A 3 60.13 16.43 34.78
N ARG A 4 59.67 17.55 34.21
CA ARG A 4 58.47 17.59 33.35
C ARG A 4 58.92 17.24 31.93
N SER A 5 58.67 16.02 31.49
CA SER A 5 58.81 15.66 30.07
C SER A 5 57.63 16.24 29.29
N ARG A 6 57.90 17.18 28.37
CA ARG A 6 56.93 17.59 27.34
C ARG A 6 57.03 16.59 26.20
N LEU A 7 55.97 15.81 25.98
CA LEU A 7 55.80 15.00 24.79
C LEU A 7 55.61 15.95 23.59
N SER A 8 56.59 16.01 22.67
CA SER A 8 56.40 16.67 21.38
C SER A 8 55.85 15.64 20.40
N VAL A 9 54.63 15.87 19.92
CA VAL A 9 54.03 15.06 18.86
C VAL A 9 54.48 15.66 17.52
N SER A 10 55.03 14.84 16.62
CA SER A 10 55.49 15.34 15.31
C SER A 10 54.32 15.80 14.44
N SER A 11 54.55 16.80 13.58
CA SER A 11 53.55 17.29 12.61
C SER A 11 52.98 16.17 11.73
N SER A 12 53.81 15.19 11.35
CA SER A 12 53.39 14.01 10.58
C SER A 12 52.47 13.05 11.33
N SER A 13 52.65 12.94 12.65
CA SER A 13 51.77 12.17 13.54
C SER A 13 50.41 12.86 13.66
N MET A 14 50.40 14.17 13.89
CA MET A 14 49.16 14.98 13.97
C MET A 14 48.33 14.92 12.68
N ALA A 15 48.98 15.00 11.52
CA ALA A 15 48.30 14.89 10.22
C ALA A 15 47.62 13.52 10.02
N ARG A 16 48.23 12.42 10.49
CA ARG A 16 47.64 11.08 10.42
C ARG A 16 46.42 10.93 11.32
N TYR A 17 46.46 11.48 12.53
CA TYR A 17 45.30 11.49 13.44
C TYR A 17 44.14 12.31 12.88
N LEU A 18 44.43 13.49 12.30
CA LEU A 18 43.40 14.31 11.65
C LEU A 18 42.76 13.59 10.46
N LEU A 19 43.56 12.90 9.64
CA LEU A 19 43.05 12.11 8.51
C LEU A 19 42.19 10.93 8.98
N GLN A 20 42.58 10.23 10.06
CA GLN A 20 41.78 9.15 10.65
C GLN A 20 40.46 9.67 11.21
N ILE A 21 40.47 10.79 11.93
CA ILE A 21 39.25 11.45 12.41
C ILE A 21 38.35 11.82 11.23
N LEU A 22 38.91 12.41 10.17
CA LEU A 22 38.16 12.78 8.96
C LEU A 22 37.50 11.54 8.31
N ILE A 23 38.23 10.44 8.16
CA ILE A 23 37.71 9.17 7.61
C ILE A 23 36.61 8.58 8.50
N ILE A 24 36.79 8.59 9.83
CA ILE A 24 35.76 8.07 10.75
C ILE A 24 34.50 8.96 10.70
N THR A 25 34.67 10.28 10.67
CA THR A 25 33.54 11.22 10.55
C THR A 25 32.84 11.12 9.20
N SER A 26 33.56 10.93 8.10
CA SER A 26 32.95 10.75 6.78
C SER A 26 32.21 9.41 6.69
N LEU A 27 32.76 8.34 7.26
CA LEU A 27 32.06 7.05 7.38
C LEU A 27 30.81 7.14 8.27
N HIS A 28 30.84 7.91 9.36
CA HIS A 28 29.65 8.18 10.18
C HIS A 28 28.61 9.02 9.44
N LEU A 29 29.02 10.04 8.69
CA LEU A 29 28.13 10.88 7.89
C LEU A 29 27.48 10.10 6.73
N ILE A 30 28.22 9.17 6.11
CA ILE A 30 27.68 8.27 5.07
C ILE A 30 26.67 7.27 5.67
N SER A 31 26.92 6.77 6.89
CA SER A 31 25.99 5.86 7.58
C SER A 31 24.76 6.55 8.18
N LEU A 32 24.82 7.87 8.44
CA LEU A 32 23.68 8.72 8.79
C LEU A 32 22.86 9.17 7.57
N SER A 33 23.36 8.98 6.35
CA SER A 33 22.69 9.34 5.09
C SER A 33 21.88 8.19 4.49
N SER A 34 21.15 7.41 5.31
CA SER A 34 20.05 6.62 4.78
C SER A 34 18.86 7.55 4.54
N GLN A 35 18.81 8.22 3.39
CA GLN A 35 17.61 8.96 3.01
C GLN A 35 16.47 7.95 2.89
N GLN A 36 15.50 8.05 3.79
CA GLN A 36 14.35 7.17 3.78
C GLN A 36 13.56 7.40 2.50
N GLU A 37 13.08 6.32 1.89
CA GLU A 37 12.33 6.43 0.65
C GLU A 37 11.04 7.23 0.91
N THR A 38 10.77 8.18 0.02
CA THR A 38 9.54 8.98 0.03
C THR A 38 8.62 8.60 -1.11
N SER A 39 9.07 7.77 -2.05
CA SER A 39 8.24 7.33 -3.18
C SER A 39 8.75 6.02 -3.76
N PHE A 40 7.85 5.28 -4.41
CA PHE A 40 8.20 4.10 -5.20
C PHE A 40 7.17 3.90 -6.32
N VAL A 41 7.60 3.18 -7.37
CA VAL A 41 6.77 2.86 -8.53
C VAL A 41 6.97 1.41 -8.94
N TYR A 42 5.86 0.71 -9.16
CA TYR A 42 5.79 -0.60 -9.80
C TYR A 42 4.87 -0.49 -11.01
N GLN A 43 5.44 -0.41 -12.22
CA GLN A 43 4.66 -0.50 -13.47
C GLN A 43 4.28 -1.95 -13.82
N ASN A 44 5.03 -2.89 -13.27
CA ASN A 44 4.76 -4.32 -13.20
C ASN A 44 5.64 -4.90 -12.06
N PHE A 45 5.50 -6.18 -11.78
CA PHE A 45 6.18 -6.85 -10.66
C PHE A 45 7.27 -7.85 -11.10
N THR A 46 7.76 -7.76 -12.35
CA THR A 46 8.81 -8.68 -12.84
C THR A 46 10.10 -8.59 -12.03
N SER A 47 10.48 -7.39 -11.56
CA SER A 47 11.56 -7.18 -10.60
C SER A 47 11.02 -7.26 -9.17
N GLN A 48 11.50 -8.23 -8.40
CA GLN A 48 11.04 -8.50 -7.03
C GLN A 48 12.03 -8.06 -5.94
N GLU A 49 13.13 -7.39 -6.28
CA GLU A 49 14.20 -7.03 -5.33
C GLU A 49 13.69 -6.25 -4.11
N ASN A 50 12.78 -5.30 -4.36
CA ASN A 50 12.16 -4.45 -3.34
C ASN A 50 10.75 -4.91 -2.96
N LEU A 51 10.32 -6.10 -3.35
CA LEU A 51 9.00 -6.64 -3.04
C LEU A 51 9.11 -7.67 -1.92
N TYR A 52 8.34 -7.48 -0.86
CA TYR A 52 8.15 -8.48 0.18
C TYR A 52 6.84 -9.21 -0.10
N LEU A 53 6.91 -10.52 -0.33
CA LEU A 53 5.75 -11.39 -0.57
C LEU A 53 5.55 -12.30 0.63
N ASP A 54 4.30 -12.45 1.05
CA ASP A 54 3.93 -13.28 2.19
C ASP A 54 2.62 -14.06 1.92
N ALA A 55 2.49 -15.20 2.59
CA ALA A 55 1.42 -16.17 2.44
C ALA A 55 1.25 -16.63 0.97
N SER A 56 0.06 -16.51 0.35
CA SER A 56 -0.18 -16.99 -1.02
C SER A 56 0.31 -16.05 -2.12
N ALA A 57 0.77 -14.84 -1.79
CA ALA A 57 1.10 -13.83 -2.78
C ALA A 57 2.29 -14.22 -3.65
N LYS A 58 2.17 -14.04 -4.96
CA LYS A 58 3.20 -14.36 -5.94
C LYS A 58 3.11 -13.48 -7.17
N VAL A 59 4.23 -13.33 -7.87
CA VAL A 59 4.26 -12.71 -9.20
C VAL A 59 4.09 -13.79 -10.26
N LEU A 60 3.13 -13.58 -11.16
CA LEU A 60 2.94 -14.44 -12.33
C LEU A 60 3.93 -14.01 -13.43
N LEU A 61 4.82 -14.90 -13.82
CA LEU A 61 5.75 -14.68 -14.94
C LEU A 61 5.27 -15.44 -16.18
N PRO A 62 5.47 -14.88 -17.40
CA PRO A 62 6.19 -13.64 -17.70
C PRO A 62 5.32 -12.37 -17.65
N SER A 63 4.03 -12.47 -17.29
CA SER A 63 3.09 -11.33 -17.37
C SER A 63 3.44 -10.18 -16.41
N GLY A 64 4.12 -10.46 -15.29
CA GLY A 64 4.50 -9.47 -14.30
C GLY A 64 3.34 -9.02 -13.40
N LEU A 65 2.24 -9.77 -13.36
CA LEU A 65 1.10 -9.48 -12.49
C LEU A 65 1.37 -9.96 -11.07
N LEU A 66 1.02 -9.16 -10.07
CA LEU A 66 1.04 -9.58 -8.67
C LEU A 66 -0.31 -10.20 -8.32
N GLN A 67 -0.33 -11.51 -8.06
CA GLN A 67 -1.49 -12.23 -7.56
C GLN A 67 -1.38 -12.35 -6.04
N LEU A 68 -2.35 -11.80 -5.29
CA LEU A 68 -2.40 -11.92 -3.84
C LEU A 68 -3.00 -13.27 -3.44
N THR A 69 -4.19 -13.61 -3.92
CA THR A 69 -4.83 -14.92 -3.74
C THR A 69 -5.34 -15.46 -5.06
N ASN A 70 -5.69 -16.75 -5.06
CA ASN A 70 -6.40 -17.38 -6.17
C ASN A 70 -7.75 -17.94 -5.71
N THR A 71 -8.42 -18.70 -6.57
CA THR A 71 -9.75 -19.27 -6.32
C THR A 71 -9.74 -20.49 -5.38
N SER A 72 -8.79 -20.56 -4.44
CA SER A 72 -8.72 -21.59 -3.41
C SER A 72 -9.30 -21.04 -2.11
N ASP A 73 -9.89 -21.92 -1.29
CA ASP A 73 -10.60 -21.51 -0.08
C ASP A 73 -9.62 -21.07 1.03
N TYR A 74 -10.07 -20.11 1.85
CA TYR A 74 -9.38 -19.66 3.07
C TYR A 74 -7.92 -19.21 2.89
N GLN A 75 -7.57 -18.67 1.73
CA GLN A 75 -6.25 -18.08 1.48
C GLN A 75 -6.11 -16.68 2.07
N MET A 76 -4.86 -16.31 2.31
CA MET A 76 -4.44 -14.94 2.55
C MET A 76 -3.21 -14.68 1.68
N GLY A 77 -3.15 -13.51 1.07
CA GLY A 77 -2.00 -13.05 0.30
C GLY A 77 -1.61 -11.66 0.72
N ARG A 78 -0.31 -11.40 0.84
CA ARG A 78 0.23 -10.10 1.23
C ARG A 78 1.45 -9.74 0.40
N ALA A 79 1.51 -8.48 -0.01
CA ALA A 79 2.63 -7.96 -0.76
C ALA A 79 2.94 -6.53 -0.33
N PHE A 80 4.18 -6.24 0.03
CA PHE A 80 4.61 -4.94 0.53
C PHE A 80 5.83 -4.44 -0.22
N HIS A 81 5.92 -3.11 -0.35
CA HIS A 81 7.21 -2.50 -0.62
C HIS A 81 8.13 -2.75 0.59
N LYS A 82 9.29 -3.35 0.34
CA LYS A 82 10.14 -3.95 1.38
C LYS A 82 10.77 -2.92 2.31
N LYS A 83 11.07 -1.72 1.80
CA LYS A 83 11.69 -0.66 2.59
C LYS A 83 10.61 0.22 3.22
N PRO A 84 10.83 0.74 4.44
CA PRO A 84 9.86 1.65 5.04
C PRO A 84 9.85 2.98 4.32
N ILE A 85 8.65 3.50 4.04
CA ILE A 85 8.41 4.80 3.41
C ILE A 85 8.06 5.83 4.49
N GLN A 86 8.53 7.06 4.28
CA GLN A 86 8.21 8.20 5.14
C GLN A 86 6.97 8.92 4.60
N LEU A 87 5.85 8.83 5.31
CA LEU A 87 4.56 9.46 4.95
C LEU A 87 4.27 10.67 5.87
N ILE A 88 5.23 11.58 6.01
CA ILE A 88 5.07 12.76 6.86
C ILE A 88 4.33 13.86 6.09
N GLY A 89 3.35 14.48 6.74
CA GLY A 89 2.56 15.55 6.14
C GLY A 89 1.48 14.99 5.24
N SER A 90 1.81 14.61 4.00
CA SER A 90 0.84 14.15 3.01
C SER A 90 1.37 12.94 2.23
N PHE A 91 0.47 12.18 1.60
CA PHE A 91 0.85 11.19 0.62
C PHE A 91 -0.24 11.01 -0.43
N SER A 92 0.13 10.48 -1.58
CA SER A 92 -0.80 10.01 -2.61
C SER A 92 -0.33 8.65 -3.09
N THR A 93 -1.24 7.68 -3.11
CA THR A 93 -1.03 6.43 -3.81
C THR A 93 -2.07 6.24 -4.90
N HIS A 94 -1.64 5.67 -6.01
CA HIS A 94 -2.48 5.23 -7.10
C HIS A 94 -2.10 3.78 -7.42
N PHE A 95 -3.10 2.93 -7.56
CA PHE A 95 -2.87 1.56 -7.97
C PHE A 95 -3.99 1.07 -8.89
N VAL A 96 -3.67 0.06 -9.69
CA VAL A 96 -4.65 -0.68 -10.48
C VAL A 96 -4.77 -2.09 -9.95
N CYS A 97 -5.99 -2.52 -9.69
CA CYS A 97 -6.30 -3.86 -9.24
C CYS A 97 -7.40 -4.51 -10.09
N ALA A 98 -7.55 -5.83 -9.98
CA ALA A 98 -8.68 -6.57 -10.52
C ALA A 98 -9.08 -7.68 -9.56
N LEU A 99 -10.39 -7.82 -9.32
CA LEU A 99 -10.98 -8.95 -8.60
C LEU A 99 -11.70 -9.81 -9.63
N VAL A 100 -11.12 -10.96 -9.94
CA VAL A 100 -11.59 -11.83 -11.02
C VAL A 100 -12.34 -13.02 -10.43
N PRO A 101 -13.68 -13.06 -10.58
CA PRO A 101 -14.48 -14.16 -10.09
C PRO A 101 -14.32 -15.40 -10.96
N LYS A 102 -14.42 -16.58 -10.34
CA LYS A 102 -14.45 -17.86 -11.07
C LYS A 102 -15.87 -18.22 -11.46
N PRO A 103 -16.15 -18.54 -12.74
CA PRO A 103 -17.49 -18.96 -13.15
C PRO A 103 -18.01 -20.15 -12.34
N GLY A 104 -19.25 -20.03 -11.86
CA GLY A 104 -19.91 -21.08 -11.08
C GLY A 104 -19.45 -21.21 -9.62
N VAL A 105 -18.65 -20.28 -9.12
CA VAL A 105 -18.20 -20.22 -7.72
C VAL A 105 -18.61 -18.88 -7.12
N GLU A 106 -18.99 -18.87 -5.85
CA GLU A 106 -19.33 -17.64 -5.13
C GLU A 106 -18.09 -16.72 -5.06
N PRO A 107 -18.18 -15.48 -5.54
CA PRO A 107 -17.04 -14.57 -5.56
C PRO A 107 -16.80 -13.86 -4.22
N GLY A 108 -15.53 -13.75 -3.80
CA GLY A 108 -15.14 -13.04 -2.56
C GLY A 108 -13.67 -13.22 -2.17
N HIS A 109 -13.18 -12.67 -1.06
CA HIS A 109 -13.87 -11.71 -0.19
C HIS A 109 -13.55 -10.26 -0.58
N GLY A 110 -12.27 -9.96 -0.75
CA GLY A 110 -11.83 -8.62 -1.10
C GLY A 110 -10.32 -8.44 -0.97
N LEU A 111 -9.88 -7.21 -1.17
CA LEU A 111 -8.49 -6.80 -0.97
C LEU A 111 -8.41 -5.46 -0.24
N THR A 112 -7.25 -5.16 0.31
CA THR A 112 -6.93 -3.93 1.02
C THR A 112 -5.67 -3.32 0.46
N PHE A 113 -5.66 -1.99 0.30
CA PHE A 113 -4.43 -1.21 0.36
C PHE A 113 -4.09 -0.98 1.84
N LEU A 114 -2.82 -1.14 2.23
CA LEU A 114 -2.40 -1.11 3.62
C LEU A 114 -1.25 -0.14 3.86
N VAL A 115 -1.35 0.58 4.98
CA VAL A 115 -0.24 1.25 5.66
C VAL A 115 -0.10 0.64 7.05
N SER A 116 1.09 0.16 7.40
CA SER A 116 1.34 -0.56 8.66
C SER A 116 2.72 -0.24 9.24
N PRO A 117 2.91 -0.21 10.57
CA PRO A 117 4.23 -0.07 11.19
C PRO A 117 5.09 -1.34 11.11
N SER A 118 4.52 -2.46 10.63
CA SER A 118 5.17 -3.77 10.58
C SER A 118 4.82 -4.56 9.31
N LEU A 119 5.72 -5.46 8.92
CA LEU A 119 5.46 -6.50 7.92
C LEU A 119 4.98 -7.82 8.56
N ASP A 120 4.93 -7.89 9.90
CA ASP A 120 4.43 -9.05 10.63
C ASP A 120 2.91 -9.02 10.73
N PHE A 121 2.27 -9.93 10.01
CA PHE A 121 0.83 -10.18 10.02
C PHE A 121 0.52 -11.63 10.41
N SER A 122 1.35 -12.22 11.28
CA SER A 122 1.21 -13.61 11.76
C SER A 122 -0.14 -13.94 12.38
N TYR A 123 -0.81 -12.94 12.98
CA TYR A 123 -2.13 -13.09 13.59
C TYR A 123 -3.29 -12.70 12.68
N ALA A 124 -3.04 -12.21 11.47
CA ALA A 124 -4.13 -11.85 10.58
C ALA A 124 -4.91 -13.09 10.12
N GLN A 125 -6.18 -12.89 9.81
CA GLN A 125 -7.13 -13.95 9.48
C GLN A 125 -7.68 -13.78 8.06
N SER A 126 -8.12 -14.88 7.46
CA SER A 126 -8.77 -14.88 6.14
C SER A 126 -10.24 -14.45 6.25
N THR A 127 -11.02 -14.66 5.19
CA THR A 127 -12.45 -14.32 5.13
C THR A 127 -12.68 -12.80 5.31
N ARG A 128 -13.63 -12.41 6.17
CA ARG A 128 -13.99 -11.02 6.50
C ARG A 128 -12.85 -10.14 7.02
N TYR A 129 -11.74 -10.73 7.47
CA TYR A 129 -10.59 -9.95 7.97
C TYR A 129 -9.58 -9.57 6.87
N LEU A 130 -9.86 -9.95 5.61
CA LEU A 130 -9.14 -9.56 4.39
C LEU A 130 -7.62 -9.83 4.41
N GLY A 131 -7.15 -10.74 5.28
CA GLY A 131 -5.73 -11.07 5.44
C GLY A 131 -4.88 -10.01 6.15
N ALA A 132 -5.53 -8.91 6.58
CA ALA A 132 -4.92 -7.74 7.19
C ALA A 132 -5.21 -7.62 8.70
N PHE A 133 -6.40 -8.04 9.12
CA PHE A 133 -6.90 -7.86 10.49
C PHE A 133 -7.15 -9.21 11.18
N ASN A 134 -7.58 -9.16 12.44
CA ASN A 134 -8.12 -10.28 13.19
C ASN A 134 -9.18 -9.76 14.19
N ALA A 135 -9.73 -10.65 15.02
CA ALA A 135 -10.74 -10.31 16.03
C ALA A 135 -10.24 -9.35 17.14
N SER A 136 -8.95 -9.04 17.17
CA SER A 136 -8.31 -8.06 18.06
C SER A 136 -7.76 -6.88 17.25
N ARG A 137 -7.49 -5.78 17.93
CA ARG A 137 -6.92 -4.57 17.33
C ARG A 137 -5.61 -4.89 16.60
N SER A 138 -5.54 -4.57 15.32
CA SER A 138 -4.38 -4.80 14.46
C SER A 138 -3.87 -3.45 13.94
N PRO A 139 -2.66 -2.97 14.29
CA PRO A 139 -2.23 -1.62 13.98
C PRO A 139 -2.00 -1.42 12.47
N ALA A 140 -3.02 -0.93 11.77
CA ALA A 140 -2.99 -0.67 10.34
C ALA A 140 -4.02 0.41 9.96
N LEU A 141 -3.74 1.12 8.88
CA LEU A 141 -4.71 1.89 8.12
C LEU A 141 -4.95 1.12 6.82
N ALA A 142 -6.21 0.82 6.52
CA ALA A 142 -6.57 0.16 5.28
C ALA A 142 -7.56 0.99 4.47
N VAL A 143 -7.47 0.83 3.15
CA VAL A 143 -8.58 1.11 2.25
C VAL A 143 -9.01 -0.23 1.65
N GLU A 144 -10.18 -0.71 2.05
CA GLU A 144 -10.71 -2.00 1.61
C GLU A 144 -11.56 -1.86 0.35
N LEU A 145 -11.51 -2.91 -0.47
CA LEU A 145 -12.45 -3.20 -1.54
C LEU A 145 -13.10 -4.54 -1.20
N ASP A 146 -14.23 -4.48 -0.49
CA ASP A 146 -14.94 -5.67 -0.01
C ASP A 146 -16.12 -6.00 -0.94
N THR A 147 -16.31 -7.28 -1.17
CA THR A 147 -17.34 -7.83 -2.05
C THR A 147 -18.33 -8.72 -1.31
N ILE A 148 -18.10 -8.98 -0.03
CA ILE A 148 -18.97 -9.75 0.84
C ILE A 148 -19.64 -8.80 1.83
N TRP A 149 -20.91 -9.07 2.10
CA TRP A 149 -21.66 -8.35 3.12
C TRP A 149 -21.57 -9.10 4.45
N ASN A 150 -20.80 -8.56 5.39
CA ASN A 150 -20.66 -9.05 6.76
C ASN A 150 -21.47 -8.16 7.74
N PRO A 151 -22.69 -8.56 8.16
CA PRO A 151 -23.51 -7.76 9.05
C PRO A 151 -22.85 -7.52 10.42
N GLU A 152 -21.97 -8.41 10.87
CA GLU A 152 -21.19 -8.24 12.10
C GLU A 152 -20.20 -7.07 12.04
N PHE A 153 -19.80 -6.64 10.84
CA PHE A 153 -18.91 -5.50 10.61
C PHE A 153 -19.66 -4.23 10.20
N ASN A 154 -21.00 -4.26 10.30
CA ASN A 154 -21.89 -3.16 9.89
C ASN A 154 -21.77 -2.80 8.39
N ASP A 155 -21.41 -3.78 7.57
CA ASP A 155 -21.31 -3.60 6.14
C ASP A 155 -22.65 -3.16 5.53
N ILE A 156 -22.53 -2.31 4.51
CA ILE A 156 -23.67 -1.88 3.73
C ILE A 156 -24.07 -2.98 2.74
N LYS A 157 -25.35 -3.36 2.76
CA LYS A 157 -25.86 -4.37 1.85
C LYS A 157 -26.11 -3.79 0.47
N VAL A 158 -25.11 -3.84 -0.41
CA VAL A 158 -25.14 -3.28 -1.76
C VAL A 158 -24.68 -4.28 -2.82
N GLY A 159 -25.19 -4.14 -4.04
CA GLY A 159 -24.68 -4.92 -5.18
C GLY A 159 -23.35 -4.36 -5.68
N GLY A 160 -22.41 -5.24 -6.02
CA GLY A 160 -21.12 -4.85 -6.61
C GLY A 160 -20.00 -4.54 -5.62
N GLY A 161 -20.25 -4.70 -4.31
CA GLY A 161 -19.30 -4.47 -3.22
C GLY A 161 -19.22 -3.02 -2.73
N HIS A 162 -18.39 -2.78 -1.72
CA HIS A 162 -18.17 -1.48 -1.11
C HIS A 162 -16.68 -1.14 -1.01
N VAL A 163 -16.42 0.14 -0.74
CA VAL A 163 -15.10 0.63 -0.35
C VAL A 163 -15.20 1.17 1.07
N GLY A 164 -14.19 0.88 1.89
CA GLY A 164 -14.12 1.27 3.29
C GLY A 164 -12.76 1.89 3.64
N ILE A 165 -12.75 2.68 4.71
CA ILE A 165 -11.52 3.13 5.39
C ILE A 165 -11.50 2.48 6.76
N ASP A 166 -10.46 1.70 7.05
CA ASP A 166 -10.37 0.91 8.27
C ASP A 166 -9.19 1.36 9.12
N VAL A 167 -9.42 1.52 10.43
CA VAL A 167 -8.45 2.10 11.35
C VAL A 167 -8.26 1.20 12.56
N ASN A 168 -7.20 0.39 12.50
CA ASN A 168 -6.82 -0.60 13.49
C ASN A 168 -7.79 -1.78 13.72
N ASP A 169 -8.89 -1.84 12.99
CA ASP A 169 -10.00 -2.77 13.16
C ASP A 169 -10.65 -3.01 11.79
N PRO A 170 -11.18 -4.20 11.47
CA PRO A 170 -11.83 -4.47 10.19
C PRO A 170 -13.19 -3.76 10.01
N VAL A 171 -13.76 -3.17 11.06
CA VAL A 171 -14.97 -2.35 10.92
C VAL A 171 -14.60 -0.96 10.42
N SER A 172 -15.02 -0.63 9.20
CA SER A 172 -14.70 0.67 8.58
C SER A 172 -15.22 1.85 9.40
N VAL A 173 -14.38 2.89 9.54
CA VAL A 173 -14.79 4.19 10.11
C VAL A 173 -15.58 5.04 9.12
N GLU A 174 -15.47 4.73 7.83
CA GLU A 174 -16.22 5.35 6.74
C GLU A 174 -16.39 4.33 5.61
N VAL A 175 -17.60 4.19 5.06
CA VAL A 175 -17.93 3.17 4.05
C VAL A 175 -18.90 3.71 3.01
N ALA A 176 -18.73 3.31 1.74
CA ALA A 176 -19.64 3.67 0.66
C ALA A 176 -19.73 2.57 -0.40
N PRO A 177 -20.85 2.49 -1.14
CA PRO A 177 -20.96 1.55 -2.26
C PRO A 177 -19.86 1.83 -3.29
N ALA A 178 -19.30 0.76 -3.88
CA ALA A 178 -18.30 0.91 -4.92
C ALA A 178 -18.87 1.73 -6.08
N SER A 179 -18.34 2.95 -6.26
CA SER A 179 -18.90 3.93 -7.19
C SER A 179 -17.89 5.03 -7.50
N TYR A 180 -18.16 5.80 -8.54
CA TYR A 180 -17.31 6.91 -8.97
C TYR A 180 -18.09 8.06 -9.58
N TYR A 181 -17.59 9.28 -9.42
CA TYR A 181 -18.22 10.47 -10.00
C TYR A 181 -17.76 10.69 -11.45
N SER A 182 -18.71 10.71 -12.38
CA SER A 182 -18.46 11.02 -13.79
C SER A 182 -19.53 11.96 -14.34
N LYS A 183 -19.09 13.06 -14.96
CA LYS A 183 -19.98 14.11 -15.52
C LYS A 183 -21.05 14.56 -14.51
N GLY A 184 -20.65 14.76 -13.25
CA GLY A 184 -21.52 15.23 -12.17
C GLY A 184 -22.46 14.18 -11.56
N ARG A 185 -22.40 12.91 -11.98
CA ARG A 185 -23.25 11.84 -11.44
C ARG A 185 -22.40 10.80 -10.73
N ASN A 186 -22.95 10.22 -9.66
CA ASN A 186 -22.36 9.03 -9.06
C ASN A 186 -22.76 7.79 -9.89
N VAL A 187 -21.78 7.04 -10.36
CA VAL A 187 -21.96 5.87 -11.23
C VAL A 187 -21.52 4.64 -10.45
N SER A 188 -22.40 3.63 -10.37
CA SER A 188 -22.08 2.36 -9.71
C SER A 188 -20.89 1.68 -10.40
N LEU A 189 -20.00 1.12 -9.59
CA LEU A 189 -18.87 0.29 -10.02
C LEU A 189 -19.10 -1.13 -9.47
N ASN A 190 -18.85 -2.15 -10.28
CA ASN A 190 -18.88 -3.54 -9.81
C ASN A 190 -17.44 -4.02 -9.61
N LEU A 191 -17.03 -4.21 -8.35
CA LEU A 191 -15.70 -4.73 -8.00
C LEU A 191 -15.46 -6.11 -8.60
N LEU A 192 -16.51 -6.93 -8.70
CA LEU A 192 -16.47 -8.30 -9.22
C LEU A 192 -16.63 -8.39 -10.75
N SER A 193 -16.41 -7.29 -11.47
CA SER A 193 -16.51 -7.30 -12.94
C SER A 193 -15.37 -8.05 -13.63
N GLY A 194 -14.28 -8.36 -12.92
CA GLY A 194 -13.03 -8.89 -13.49
C GLY A 194 -12.22 -7.86 -14.27
N ASN A 195 -12.79 -6.69 -14.56
CA ASN A 195 -12.11 -5.62 -15.28
C ASN A 195 -11.19 -4.83 -14.33
N PRO A 196 -10.06 -4.29 -14.84
CA PRO A 196 -9.18 -3.45 -14.03
C PRO A 196 -9.86 -2.18 -13.51
N ILE A 197 -9.61 -1.88 -12.25
CA ILE A 197 -10.11 -0.72 -11.51
C ILE A 197 -8.90 0.09 -11.03
N GLN A 198 -8.97 1.40 -11.22
CA GLN A 198 -8.04 2.36 -10.64
C GLN A 198 -8.55 2.82 -9.28
N VAL A 199 -7.65 2.91 -8.31
CA VAL A 199 -7.92 3.46 -6.98
C VAL A 199 -6.88 4.53 -6.66
N TRP A 200 -7.34 5.66 -6.13
CA TRP A 200 -6.51 6.72 -5.60
C TRP A 200 -6.78 6.88 -4.12
N VAL A 201 -5.72 6.92 -3.32
CA VAL A 201 -5.78 7.20 -1.88
C VAL A 201 -4.88 8.39 -1.61
N ASP A 202 -5.49 9.55 -1.38
CA ASP A 202 -4.80 10.82 -1.19
C ASP A 202 -5.01 11.32 0.23
N TYR A 203 -3.92 11.51 0.96
CA TYR A 203 -3.91 12.12 2.28
C TYR A 203 -3.27 13.50 2.21
N ASP A 204 -3.99 14.55 2.60
CA ASP A 204 -3.50 15.93 2.56
C ASP A 204 -2.84 16.41 3.86
N GLY A 205 -2.73 15.54 4.86
CA GLY A 205 -2.28 15.89 6.21
C GLY A 205 -3.39 16.03 7.24
N SER A 206 -4.64 16.01 6.80
CA SER A 206 -5.81 16.09 7.66
C SER A 206 -6.97 15.21 7.22
N VAL A 207 -7.10 14.95 5.92
CA VAL A 207 -8.20 14.21 5.31
C VAL A 207 -7.63 13.15 4.38
N LEU A 208 -8.17 11.93 4.48
CA LEU A 208 -7.95 10.83 3.55
C LEU A 208 -9.11 10.79 2.55
N ASN A 209 -8.78 10.99 1.27
CA ASN A 209 -9.71 10.92 0.17
C ASN A 209 -9.48 9.65 -0.63
N VAL A 210 -10.55 8.89 -0.88
CA VAL A 210 -10.51 7.67 -1.71
C VAL A 210 -11.36 7.87 -2.95
N SER A 211 -10.78 7.64 -4.11
CA SER A 211 -11.47 7.66 -5.40
C SER A 211 -11.29 6.34 -6.12
N LEU A 212 -12.32 5.88 -6.83
CA LEU A 212 -12.25 4.71 -7.71
C LEU A 212 -12.67 5.13 -9.12
N ALA A 213 -12.23 4.40 -10.13
CA ALA A 213 -12.80 4.47 -11.48
C ALA A 213 -12.39 3.23 -12.31
N PRO A 214 -13.11 2.89 -13.38
CA PRO A 214 -12.61 1.95 -14.39
C PRO A 214 -11.27 2.44 -14.99
N LEU A 215 -10.45 1.53 -15.52
CA LEU A 215 -9.12 1.87 -16.07
C LEU A 215 -9.12 2.96 -17.16
N GLU A 216 -10.18 3.02 -17.97
CA GLU A 216 -10.28 3.98 -19.09
C GLU A 216 -10.81 5.36 -18.67
N VAL A 217 -11.16 5.53 -17.38
CA VAL A 217 -11.75 6.74 -16.85
C VAL A 217 -10.70 7.52 -16.06
N GLU A 218 -10.54 8.82 -16.37
CA GLU A 218 -9.65 9.71 -15.61
C GLU A 218 -10.10 9.81 -14.14
N LYS A 219 -9.15 10.11 -13.24
CA LYS A 219 -9.42 10.31 -11.80
C LYS A 219 -10.62 11.24 -11.59
N PRO A 220 -11.68 10.78 -10.89
CA PRO A 220 -12.84 11.61 -10.57
C PRO A 220 -12.44 12.88 -9.80
N SER A 221 -13.08 14.01 -10.11
CA SER A 221 -12.85 15.27 -9.39
C SER A 221 -13.42 15.27 -7.96
N ARG A 222 -14.29 14.31 -7.65
CA ARG A 222 -14.89 14.12 -6.34
C ARG A 222 -14.59 12.70 -5.86
N PRO A 223 -14.01 12.53 -4.66
CA PRO A 223 -13.77 11.22 -4.10
C PRO A 223 -15.09 10.56 -3.69
N VAL A 224 -15.10 9.24 -3.61
CA VAL A 224 -16.24 8.48 -3.09
C VAL A 224 -16.25 8.51 -1.56
N LEU A 225 -15.07 8.46 -0.92
CA LEU A 225 -14.90 8.64 0.52
C LEU A 225 -13.98 9.82 0.82
N SER A 226 -14.30 10.55 1.89
CA SER A 226 -13.49 11.65 2.41
C SER A 226 -13.60 11.64 3.92
N HIS A 227 -12.54 11.28 4.62
CA HIS A 227 -12.57 11.07 6.07
C HIS A 227 -11.45 11.85 6.77
N PRO A 228 -11.78 12.72 7.74
CA PRO A 228 -10.77 13.37 8.59
C PRO A 228 -10.00 12.33 9.38
N ILE A 229 -8.68 12.32 9.27
CA ILE A 229 -7.83 11.33 9.93
C ILE A 229 -6.48 11.95 10.29
N ASN A 230 -5.92 11.51 11.41
CA ASN A 230 -4.58 11.91 11.82
C ASN A 230 -3.69 10.68 11.90
N LEU A 231 -2.74 10.56 10.97
CA LEU A 231 -1.84 9.41 10.92
C LEU A 231 -0.98 9.27 12.18
N SER A 232 -0.68 10.35 12.89
CA SER A 232 0.09 10.28 14.14
C SER A 232 -0.69 9.63 15.28
N ASP A 233 -2.02 9.65 15.24
CA ASP A 233 -2.86 8.97 16.24
C ASP A 233 -2.94 7.45 15.98
N ILE A 234 -2.77 7.04 14.73
CA ILE A 234 -2.74 5.63 14.32
C ILE A 234 -1.33 5.05 14.50
N PHE A 235 -0.32 5.82 14.08
CA PHE A 235 1.07 5.41 14.04
C PHE A 235 1.94 6.38 14.85
N PRO A 236 2.21 6.07 16.13
CA PRO A 236 3.09 6.89 16.97
C PRO A 236 4.51 7.06 16.40
N ASN A 237 4.96 6.12 15.55
CA ASN A 237 6.24 6.19 14.86
C ASN A 237 6.04 6.22 13.32
N ILE A 238 5.62 7.38 12.81
CA ILE A 238 5.33 7.60 11.38
C ILE A 238 6.57 7.53 10.48
N SER A 239 7.79 7.58 11.05
CA SER A 239 9.04 7.45 10.29
C SER A 239 9.39 6.01 9.93
N LYS A 240 8.53 5.02 10.19
CA LYS A 240 8.76 3.66 9.73
C LYS A 240 7.44 2.97 9.39
N LEU A 241 6.89 3.31 8.22
CA LEU A 241 5.67 2.70 7.71
C LEU A 241 5.96 1.86 6.47
N PHE A 242 5.24 0.76 6.33
CA PHE A 242 5.25 -0.09 5.15
C PHE A 242 3.94 0.10 4.40
N VAL A 243 4.04 0.12 3.08
CA VAL A 243 2.90 0.25 2.19
C VAL A 243 2.80 -1.01 1.34
N GLY A 244 1.60 -1.54 1.23
CA GLY A 244 1.37 -2.79 0.53
C GLY A 244 -0.10 -3.12 0.38
N PHE A 245 -0.37 -4.39 0.17
CA PHE A 245 -1.69 -4.92 -0.09
C PHE A 245 -1.88 -6.23 0.65
N SER A 246 -3.12 -6.49 1.05
CA SER A 246 -3.55 -7.83 1.45
C SER A 246 -4.83 -8.22 0.72
N ALA A 247 -5.06 -9.51 0.55
CA ALA A 247 -6.34 -10.03 0.12
C ALA A 247 -6.60 -11.36 0.83
N ALA A 248 -7.86 -11.74 0.92
CA ALA A 248 -8.25 -13.04 1.44
C ALA A 248 -9.41 -13.66 0.68
N THR A 249 -9.50 -14.97 0.82
CA THR A 249 -10.65 -15.76 0.42
C THR A 249 -11.25 -16.48 1.63
N GLY A 250 -12.42 -17.08 1.44
CA GLY A 250 -13.09 -17.96 2.39
C GLY A 250 -13.81 -19.04 1.61
N ASN A 251 -15.08 -19.28 1.90
CA ASN A 251 -15.94 -20.09 1.00
C ASN A 251 -16.29 -19.35 -0.30
N ALA A 252 -16.23 -18.01 -0.27
CA ALA A 252 -16.28 -17.16 -1.45
C ALA A 252 -14.84 -16.80 -1.87
N VAL A 253 -14.55 -16.94 -3.16
CA VAL A 253 -13.18 -16.90 -3.70
C VAL A 253 -13.09 -16.07 -4.98
N CYS A 254 -11.96 -15.39 -5.17
CA CYS A 254 -11.60 -14.63 -6.36
C CYS A 254 -10.08 -14.64 -6.52
N ASP A 255 -9.60 -14.49 -7.76
CA ASP A 255 -8.23 -14.05 -7.97
C ASP A 255 -8.15 -12.55 -7.69
N HIS A 256 -7.24 -12.14 -6.80
CA HIS A 256 -7.00 -10.73 -6.48
C HIS A 256 -5.66 -10.31 -7.07
N TYR A 257 -5.69 -9.41 -8.04
CA TYR A 257 -4.49 -8.93 -8.74
C TYR A 257 -4.21 -7.46 -8.44
N ILE A 258 -2.92 -7.13 -8.31
CA ILE A 258 -2.39 -5.78 -8.43
C ILE A 258 -1.56 -5.72 -9.72
N LEU A 259 -1.80 -4.69 -10.52
CA LEU A 259 -1.22 -4.51 -11.85
C LEU A 259 -0.12 -3.45 -11.83
N GLU A 260 -0.37 -2.33 -11.14
CA GLU A 260 0.57 -1.23 -10.98
C GLU A 260 0.37 -0.52 -9.64
N ILE A 261 1.42 0.15 -9.16
CA ILE A 261 1.40 0.98 -7.95
C ILE A 261 2.31 2.19 -8.17
N ILE A 262 1.85 3.37 -7.78
CA ILE A 262 2.63 4.60 -7.66
C ILE A 262 2.34 5.15 -6.27
N THR A 263 3.36 5.32 -5.43
CA THR A 263 3.21 5.97 -4.13
C THR A 263 4.18 7.13 -4.01
N LEU A 264 3.68 8.28 -3.57
CA LEU A 264 4.40 9.54 -3.38
C LEU A 264 4.10 10.09 -1.98
N GLY A 265 5.14 10.32 -1.18
CA GLY A 265 5.09 11.04 0.09
C GLY A 265 5.49 12.50 -0.09
N ASP A 266 4.92 13.37 0.76
CA ASP A 266 5.07 14.83 0.74
C ASP A 266 4.71 15.46 -0.63
N THR A 267 3.40 15.49 -0.91
CA THR A 267 2.85 15.94 -2.20
C THR A 267 2.87 17.46 -2.40
N SER A 268 3.56 18.21 -1.54
CA SER A 268 3.75 19.66 -1.66
C SER A 268 4.48 20.10 -2.94
N SER A 269 4.95 19.16 -3.78
CA SER A 269 5.66 19.45 -5.02
C SER A 269 5.34 18.58 -6.25
N VAL A 270 4.35 17.68 -6.24
CA VAL A 270 4.10 16.78 -7.40
C VAL A 270 2.70 16.94 -7.98
N SER A 271 2.51 18.03 -8.73
CA SER A 271 1.43 18.21 -9.70
C SER A 271 1.74 17.53 -11.05
N ILE A 272 2.42 16.38 -11.03
CA ILE A 272 2.93 15.73 -12.25
C ILE A 272 2.73 14.23 -12.11
N PHE A 273 1.51 13.73 -12.25
CA PHE A 273 1.20 12.45 -12.94
C PHE A 273 -0.28 12.47 -13.31
N SER A 274 -0.64 13.47 -14.10
CA SER A 274 -1.89 13.52 -14.83
C SER A 274 -1.52 13.47 -16.31
N LYS A 275 -2.03 12.45 -17.02
CA LYS A 275 -2.28 12.38 -18.48
C LYS A 275 -1.42 11.52 -19.43
N ARG A 276 -0.29 10.91 -19.06
CA ARG A 276 0.39 9.96 -19.98
C ARG A 276 1.12 8.91 -19.15
N HIS A 277 1.06 7.64 -19.56
CA HIS A 277 1.60 6.41 -18.91
C HIS A 277 0.56 5.51 -18.24
N ILE A 278 -0.56 5.23 -18.93
CA ILE A 278 -1.28 3.95 -18.80
C ILE A 278 -1.48 3.41 -20.23
N VAL A 279 -0.40 2.91 -20.80
CA VAL A 279 -0.36 2.05 -22.00
C VAL A 279 0.79 1.13 -21.62
N TYR A 280 0.56 -0.06 -21.06
CA TYR A 280 0.14 -1.29 -21.73
C TYR A 280 -0.24 -2.28 -20.62
N MET A 281 -1.50 -2.75 -20.56
CA MET A 281 -1.86 -4.12 -20.15
C MET A 281 -3.39 -4.26 -20.22
N THR A 282 -3.92 -4.42 -21.42
CA THR A 282 -5.36 -4.70 -21.67
C THR A 282 -5.57 -5.91 -22.60
N HIS A 283 -4.72 -6.94 -22.50
CA HIS A 283 -4.89 -8.16 -23.33
C HIS A 283 -4.72 -9.51 -22.61
N PHE A 284 -4.67 -9.56 -21.27
CA PHE A 284 -4.45 -10.84 -20.56
C PHE A 284 -5.45 -11.20 -19.47
N LEU A 285 -6.48 -10.39 -19.20
CA LEU A 285 -7.50 -10.71 -18.18
C LEU A 285 -8.84 -11.23 -18.75
N ILE A 286 -8.96 -11.45 -20.07
CA ILE A 286 -10.20 -11.96 -20.71
C ILE A 286 -9.92 -13.23 -21.54
N ALA A 287 -8.93 -14.03 -21.16
CA ALA A 287 -8.68 -15.32 -21.81
C ALA A 287 -8.20 -16.35 -20.79
N ASN A 288 -9.12 -16.81 -19.93
CA ASN A 288 -9.23 -18.18 -19.44
C ASN A 288 -10.53 -18.33 -18.63
#